data_AF-A0A9P9AFR3-F1
#
_entry.id   AF-A0A9P9AFR3-F1
#
_cell.length_a   1.000
_cell.length_b   1.000
_cell.length_c   1.000
_cell.angle_alpha   90.00
_cell.angle_beta   90.00
_cell.angle_gamma   90.00
#
_symmetry.space_group_name_H-M   'P 1'
#
loop_
_entity.id
_entity.type
_entity.pdbx_description
1 polymer ?
#
loop_
_entity_poly.entity_id
_entity_poly.type
_entity_poly.pdbx_seq_one_letter_code
_entity_poly.pdbx_strand_id
1 'polypeptide(L)'
;MASGILRTSGTSIVDANGEPVLLRGTTLGGWMMMENFISGFPGRECQIRAALLKVLGQEKYEFFFDKYLDYFFTDKDGEFLASLGFNCLRLSFNYRHFEDDMNPFAMKEEGFKRLDKAIDICARHGIYAILDLHAAPGGQNQDWHCDNPTGYAAFWDHKHFQDRVINLWKVLAARYKGNPWVAGYNPLNEPADEQWTRLLSFYDRIVPAIREVDSDHILFLEGNTFSMDFTGFTSTFPNSVYAIHDYCGFGFPNRIGRYQGQKEQDEYIRRMYDRKTAFMKEHNVPIWNAFLTDNPVSPGEFGPIYEKKDYNPDFEEHNNERYNMLDKQMAIYTSESIAWSIWCYKDINVMGLAYVSPDSPYLKLLDPIIRKKRDLAVDSWAYDDAHLQEGLFGPLHKWFEENVPTKYSKKYPWQWRMHMHVFRGIRGITMSEYMVQEWADYFEGKTFEELDALAASWKIENCVQRERLNELLSLYAPMKADDKRLEGKVIPAEQTAEGGLKANESVSGVGVFELSPEEQRKRTAKEMPI
;
A
#
# COMPACT_ATOMS: atom_id res chain seq x y z
N MET A 1 23.69 1.15 -17.08
CA MET A 1 23.74 2.59 -16.73
C MET A 1 22.47 3.22 -17.23
N ALA A 2 21.82 4.10 -16.45
CA ALA A 2 20.70 4.90 -16.94
C ALA A 2 21.15 5.79 -18.12
N SER A 3 20.31 5.93 -19.12
CA SER A 3 20.55 6.74 -20.32
C SER A 3 20.29 8.24 -20.09
N GLY A 4 19.59 8.61 -19.03
CA GLY A 4 19.37 9.98 -18.57
C GLY A 4 18.16 10.06 -17.64
N ILE A 5 17.70 11.28 -17.35
CA ILE A 5 16.48 11.51 -16.58
C ILE A 5 15.26 11.08 -17.41
N LEU A 6 14.35 10.32 -16.80
CA LEU A 6 13.11 9.89 -17.44
C LEU A 6 12.12 11.06 -17.59
N ARG A 7 11.33 11.05 -18.66
CA ARG A 7 10.27 12.04 -18.90
C ARG A 7 9.00 11.39 -19.45
N THR A 8 7.89 12.10 -19.43
CA THR A 8 6.66 11.64 -20.11
C THR A 8 6.62 12.07 -21.57
N SER A 9 6.12 11.19 -22.44
CA SER A 9 5.85 11.46 -23.86
C SER A 9 4.56 10.75 -24.27
N GLY A 10 3.49 11.53 -24.45
CA GLY A 10 2.13 10.99 -24.60
C GLY A 10 1.76 10.10 -23.42
N THR A 11 1.30 8.88 -23.71
CA THR A 11 0.94 7.86 -22.71
C THR A 11 2.13 7.06 -22.15
N SER A 12 3.37 7.36 -22.56
CA SER A 12 4.56 6.60 -22.18
C SER A 12 5.50 7.38 -21.25
N ILE A 13 6.22 6.66 -20.38
CA ILE A 13 7.48 7.13 -19.79
C ILE A 13 8.59 6.77 -20.78
N VAL A 14 9.50 7.70 -21.05
CA VAL A 14 10.63 7.52 -21.98
C VAL A 14 11.96 7.90 -21.33
N ASP A 15 13.04 7.30 -21.81
CA ASP A 15 14.40 7.70 -21.47
C ASP A 15 14.87 8.96 -22.25
N ALA A 16 16.12 9.36 -22.05
CA ALA A 16 16.69 10.53 -22.74
C ALA A 16 16.92 10.34 -24.25
N ASN A 17 16.81 9.11 -24.78
CA ASN A 17 16.82 8.83 -26.22
C ASN A 17 15.41 8.83 -26.82
N GLY A 18 14.36 8.87 -25.98
CA GLY A 18 12.97 8.74 -26.38
C GLY A 18 12.45 7.29 -26.39
N GLU A 19 13.22 6.32 -25.89
CA GLU A 19 12.83 4.92 -25.84
C GLU A 19 11.88 4.64 -24.65
N PRO A 20 10.75 3.93 -24.83
CA PRO A 20 9.81 3.64 -23.75
C PRO A 20 10.41 2.82 -22.60
N VAL A 21 10.20 3.29 -21.37
CA VAL A 21 10.64 2.63 -20.13
C VAL A 21 9.41 2.20 -19.32
N LEU A 22 9.23 0.90 -19.17
CA LEU A 22 8.22 0.32 -18.27
C LEU A 22 8.82 0.16 -16.88
N LEU A 23 8.52 1.09 -15.98
CA LEU A 23 8.92 1.03 -14.58
C LEU A 23 8.14 -0.10 -13.87
N ARG A 24 8.87 -1.08 -13.33
CA ARG A 24 8.32 -2.31 -12.76
C ARG A 24 9.13 -2.78 -11.56
N GLY A 25 8.43 -3.07 -10.47
CA GLY A 25 9.01 -3.69 -9.29
C GLY A 25 8.11 -3.61 -8.08
N THR A 26 8.60 -3.07 -6.96
CA THR A 26 7.90 -3.09 -5.67
C THR A 26 8.08 -1.79 -4.90
N THR A 27 7.55 -1.74 -3.68
CA THR A 27 7.62 -0.59 -2.78
C THR A 27 8.22 -0.98 -1.45
N LEU A 28 9.07 -0.11 -0.92
CA LEU A 28 9.81 -0.30 0.32
C LEU A 28 8.98 0.05 1.59
N GLY A 29 7.72 -0.41 1.61
CA GLY A 29 6.83 -0.32 2.77
C GLY A 29 7.41 -1.03 3.99
N GLY A 30 7.15 -0.48 5.18
CA GLY A 30 7.73 -0.95 6.45
C GLY A 30 9.05 -0.30 6.84
N TRP A 31 9.69 0.45 5.94
CA TRP A 31 11.02 1.03 6.16
C TRP A 31 10.96 2.42 6.82
N MET A 32 11.10 3.49 6.03
CA MET A 32 10.95 4.89 6.48
C MET A 32 9.49 5.34 6.56
N MET A 33 8.54 4.45 6.26
CA MET A 33 7.16 4.52 6.70
C MET A 33 6.77 3.14 7.20
N MET A 34 6.48 3.01 8.49
CA MET A 34 6.20 1.72 9.13
C MET A 34 4.71 1.43 9.23
N GLU A 35 4.28 0.21 8.88
CA GLU A 35 2.87 -0.19 8.97
C GLU A 35 2.61 -1.39 9.87
N ASN A 36 1.43 -1.37 10.50
CA ASN A 36 1.02 -2.33 11.54
C ASN A 36 1.00 -3.78 11.03
N PHE A 37 0.43 -4.04 9.86
CA PHE A 37 0.39 -5.38 9.28
C PHE A 37 1.75 -5.81 8.70
N ILE A 38 2.60 -4.88 8.29
CA ILE A 38 3.94 -5.17 7.77
C ILE A 38 4.88 -5.57 8.91
N SER A 39 4.91 -4.79 9.99
CA SER A 39 5.86 -4.94 11.10
C SER A 39 5.29 -5.65 12.33
N GLY A 40 3.99 -5.94 12.38
CA GLY A 40 3.35 -6.69 13.45
C GLY A 40 2.88 -5.89 14.67
N PHE A 41 3.19 -4.60 14.76
CA PHE A 41 2.73 -3.73 15.85
C PHE A 41 1.24 -3.35 15.73
N PRO A 42 0.56 -2.95 16.82
CA PRO A 42 -0.79 -2.36 16.78
C PRO A 42 -0.72 -0.82 16.71
N GLY A 43 -1.75 -0.18 16.14
CA GLY A 43 -1.81 1.28 16.07
C GLY A 43 -1.00 1.85 14.90
N ARG A 44 -0.28 2.96 15.13
CA ARG A 44 0.46 3.76 14.13
C ARG A 44 1.94 3.90 14.50
N GLU A 45 2.77 4.23 13.51
CA GLU A 45 4.20 4.43 13.69
C GLU A 45 4.52 5.45 14.79
N CYS A 46 3.86 6.61 14.82
CA CYS A 46 4.12 7.64 15.84
C CYS A 46 3.83 7.15 17.27
N GLN A 47 2.78 6.35 17.46
CA GLN A 47 2.41 5.77 18.75
C GLN A 47 3.44 4.73 19.20
N ILE A 48 3.82 3.79 18.33
CA ILE A 48 4.75 2.70 18.69
C ILE A 48 6.19 3.19 18.85
N ARG A 49 6.59 4.23 18.10
CA ARG A 49 7.89 4.91 18.29
C ARG A 49 7.95 5.61 19.65
N ALA A 50 6.89 6.31 20.05
CA ALA A 50 6.83 6.96 21.36
C ALA A 50 6.85 5.94 22.52
N ALA A 51 6.13 4.82 22.38
CA ALA A 51 6.10 3.76 23.39
C ALA A 51 7.46 3.04 23.52
N LEU A 52 8.11 2.70 22.41
CA LEU A 52 9.46 2.11 22.45
C LEU A 52 10.51 3.05 23.04
N LEU A 53 10.44 4.35 22.73
CA LEU A 53 11.36 5.33 23.32
C LEU A 53 11.27 5.35 24.85
N LYS A 54 10.05 5.25 25.39
CA LYS A 54 9.78 5.16 26.82
C LYS A 54 10.30 3.85 27.46
N VAL A 55 10.17 2.72 26.76
CA VAL A 55 10.60 1.39 27.29
C VAL A 55 12.11 1.18 27.18
N LEU A 56 12.72 1.56 26.06
CA LEU A 56 14.14 1.32 25.77
C LEU A 56 15.07 2.43 26.31
N GLY A 57 14.55 3.66 26.42
CA GLY A 57 15.38 4.86 26.58
C GLY A 57 16.07 5.26 25.26
N GLN A 58 16.56 6.51 25.22
CA GLN A 58 17.07 7.15 23.98
C GLN A 58 18.13 6.32 23.24
N GLU A 59 19.20 5.90 23.93
CA GLU A 59 20.36 5.24 23.33
C GLU A 59 20.00 3.91 22.65
N LYS A 60 19.22 3.06 23.33
CA LYS A 60 18.76 1.78 22.77
C LYS A 60 17.69 1.95 21.69
N TYR A 61 16.84 2.97 21.83
CA TYR A 61 15.84 3.32 20.83
C TYR A 61 16.50 3.74 19.50
N GLU A 62 17.47 4.67 19.56
CA GLU A 62 18.23 5.14 18.40
C GLU A 62 18.98 3.97 17.75
N PHE A 63 19.74 3.21 18.56
CA PHE A 63 20.45 2.02 18.09
C PHE A 63 19.52 1.03 17.38
N PHE A 64 18.40 0.65 17.99
CA PHE A 64 17.48 -0.32 17.40
C PHE A 64 16.91 0.18 16.06
N PHE A 65 16.45 1.42 15.99
CA PHE A 65 15.86 1.95 14.75
C PHE A 65 16.90 2.21 13.66
N ASP A 66 18.11 2.64 14.00
CA ASP A 66 19.18 2.76 13.00
C ASP A 66 19.57 1.39 12.43
N LYS A 67 19.68 0.37 13.28
CA LYS A 67 19.93 -1.02 12.85
C LYS A 67 18.78 -1.59 12.03
N TYR A 68 17.54 -1.39 12.47
CA TYR A 68 16.34 -1.82 11.75
C TYR A 68 16.33 -1.23 10.34
N LEU A 69 16.44 0.09 10.23
CA LEU A 69 16.43 0.79 8.94
C LEU A 69 17.63 0.45 8.06
N ASP A 70 18.81 0.18 8.63
CA ASP A 70 19.99 -0.26 7.87
C ASP A 70 19.89 -1.70 7.36
N TYR A 71 19.24 -2.59 8.12
CA TYR A 71 19.10 -4.00 7.77
C TYR A 71 17.86 -4.29 6.92
N PHE A 72 16.87 -3.40 6.92
CA PHE A 72 15.67 -3.52 6.08
C PHE A 72 15.96 -3.32 4.59
N PHE A 73 16.99 -2.54 4.22
CA PHE A 73 17.39 -2.40 2.82
C PHE A 73 18.92 -2.26 2.67
N THR A 74 19.54 -3.32 2.15
CA THR A 74 20.99 -3.46 1.94
C THR A 74 21.31 -3.69 0.47
N ASP A 75 22.59 -3.80 0.12
CA ASP A 75 23.01 -4.09 -1.26
C ASP A 75 22.44 -5.42 -1.80
N LYS A 76 22.30 -6.43 -0.92
CA LYS A 76 21.69 -7.73 -1.26
C LYS A 76 20.20 -7.64 -1.60
N ASP A 77 19.50 -6.68 -1.00
CA ASP A 77 18.10 -6.42 -1.31
C ASP A 77 17.97 -5.86 -2.73
N GLY A 78 18.89 -4.97 -3.13
CA GLY A 78 19.01 -4.50 -4.51
C GLY A 78 19.34 -5.63 -5.50
N GLU A 79 20.31 -6.49 -5.17
CA GLU A 79 20.66 -7.68 -5.97
C GLU A 79 19.46 -8.62 -6.15
N PHE A 80 18.73 -8.89 -5.07
CA PHE A 80 17.52 -9.73 -5.10
C PHE A 80 16.44 -9.13 -6.00
N LEU A 81 16.11 -7.83 -5.86
CA LEU A 81 15.09 -7.19 -6.71
C LEU A 81 15.51 -7.19 -8.19
N ALA A 82 16.77 -6.94 -8.50
CA ALA A 82 17.29 -7.02 -9.87
C ALA A 82 17.23 -8.46 -10.43
N SER A 83 17.41 -9.48 -9.58
CA SER A 83 17.28 -10.89 -9.99
C SER A 83 15.86 -11.28 -10.42
N LEU A 84 14.84 -10.58 -9.91
CA LEU A 84 13.44 -10.69 -10.37
C LEU A 84 13.16 -9.92 -11.67
N GLY A 85 14.18 -9.30 -12.28
CA GLY A 85 14.04 -8.46 -13.47
C GLY A 85 13.40 -7.10 -13.19
N PHE A 86 13.31 -6.66 -11.93
CA PHE A 86 12.77 -5.35 -11.59
C PHE A 86 13.74 -4.23 -11.95
N ASN A 87 13.19 -3.09 -12.36
CA ASN A 87 13.92 -1.88 -12.69
C ASN A 87 13.41 -0.64 -11.91
N CYS A 88 12.48 -0.83 -10.96
CA CYS A 88 11.89 0.26 -10.19
C CYS A 88 11.65 -0.15 -8.72
N LEU A 89 11.95 0.76 -7.79
CA LEU A 89 11.59 0.67 -6.38
C LEU A 89 10.97 2.00 -5.91
N ARG A 90 9.72 1.96 -5.45
CA ARG A 90 9.10 3.11 -4.76
C ARG A 90 9.63 3.15 -3.33
N LEU A 91 10.22 4.28 -2.94
CA LEU A 91 10.77 4.52 -1.61
C LEU A 91 9.75 5.34 -0.81
N SER A 92 8.86 4.65 -0.10
CA SER A 92 7.85 5.28 0.74
C SER A 92 8.44 5.77 2.07
N PHE A 93 8.15 7.02 2.43
CA PHE A 93 8.69 7.63 3.65
C PHE A 93 7.72 8.58 4.37
N ASN A 94 7.90 8.65 5.68
CA ASN A 94 7.22 9.54 6.61
C ASN A 94 8.01 10.85 6.74
N TYR A 95 7.35 12.01 6.62
CA TYR A 95 8.00 13.33 6.73
C TYR A 95 8.83 13.52 8.02
N ARG A 96 8.49 12.80 9.10
CA ARG A 96 9.17 12.88 10.41
C ARG A 96 10.64 12.46 10.39
N HIS A 97 11.06 11.73 9.36
CA HIS A 97 12.48 11.46 9.11
C HIS A 97 13.26 12.70 8.65
N PHE A 98 12.59 13.64 7.98
CA PHE A 98 13.21 14.80 7.33
C PHE A 98 12.92 16.12 8.06
N GLU A 99 11.90 16.19 8.90
CA GLU A 99 11.47 17.41 9.59
C GLU A 99 11.09 17.14 11.04
N ASP A 100 11.26 18.12 11.93
CA ASP A 100 10.76 18.10 13.30
C ASP A 100 9.38 18.79 13.42
N ASP A 101 8.47 18.20 14.19
CA ASP A 101 7.16 18.79 14.50
C ASP A 101 7.26 19.97 15.48
N MET A 102 8.27 19.98 16.35
CA MET A 102 8.50 21.09 17.29
C MET A 102 9.31 22.24 16.68
N ASN A 103 10.01 21.99 15.57
CA ASN A 103 10.80 22.97 14.82
C ASN A 103 10.43 22.86 13.33
N PRO A 104 9.23 23.31 12.91
CA PRO A 104 8.79 23.19 11.53
C PRO A 104 9.75 23.91 10.58
N PHE A 105 9.85 23.40 9.36
CA PHE A 105 10.82 23.77 8.31
C PHE A 105 12.30 23.46 8.64
N ALA A 106 12.65 23.02 9.86
CA ALA A 106 14.01 22.58 10.18
C ALA A 106 14.25 21.15 9.65
N MET A 107 15.19 21.03 8.70
CA MET A 107 15.48 19.78 8.00
C MET A 107 16.48 18.91 8.77
N LYS A 108 16.21 17.60 8.81
CA LYS A 108 17.02 16.56 9.48
C LYS A 108 17.89 15.83 8.46
N GLU A 109 19.20 16.09 8.48
CA GLU A 109 20.14 15.53 7.49
C GLU A 109 20.17 13.99 7.47
N GLU A 110 19.99 13.33 8.62
CA GLU A 110 20.05 11.85 8.71
C GLU A 110 18.95 11.15 7.89
N GLY A 111 17.77 11.77 7.74
CA GLY A 111 16.71 11.24 6.86
C GLY A 111 17.15 11.22 5.40
N PHE A 112 17.82 12.28 4.94
CA PHE A 112 18.31 12.36 3.57
C PHE A 112 19.47 11.40 3.32
N LYS A 113 20.47 11.33 4.21
CA LYS A 113 21.59 10.36 4.09
C LYS A 113 21.10 8.91 3.94
N ARG A 114 20.03 8.56 4.66
CA ARG A 114 19.40 7.24 4.62
C ARG A 114 18.69 6.98 3.29
N LEU A 115 18.04 8.01 2.72
CA LEU A 115 17.44 7.96 1.39
C LEU A 115 18.50 7.91 0.28
N ASP A 116 19.57 8.70 0.39
CA ASP A 116 20.74 8.71 -0.51
C ASP A 116 21.35 7.31 -0.62
N LYS A 117 21.58 6.64 0.52
CA LYS A 117 22.09 5.25 0.60
C LYS A 117 21.20 4.25 -0.13
N ALA A 118 19.88 4.39 -0.06
CA ALA A 118 18.94 3.52 -0.77
C ALA A 118 18.93 3.79 -2.28
N ILE A 119 18.97 5.05 -2.71
CA ILE A 119 19.09 5.43 -4.13
C ILE A 119 20.41 4.89 -4.70
N ASP A 120 21.52 4.98 -3.95
CA ASP A 120 22.82 4.43 -4.35
C ASP A 120 22.81 2.91 -4.51
N ILE A 121 22.08 2.18 -3.66
CA ILE A 121 21.86 0.73 -3.82
C ILE A 121 21.10 0.46 -5.12
N CYS A 122 19.96 1.14 -5.33
CA CYS A 122 19.16 0.99 -6.54
C CYS A 122 19.97 1.28 -7.82
N ALA A 123 20.75 2.37 -7.81
CA ALA A 123 21.62 2.78 -8.92
C ALA A 123 22.68 1.72 -9.30
N ARG A 124 23.28 1.03 -8.32
CA ARG A 124 24.25 -0.06 -8.58
C ARG A 124 23.60 -1.26 -9.26
N HIS A 125 22.34 -1.55 -8.93
CA HIS A 125 21.59 -2.72 -9.41
C HIS A 125 20.71 -2.43 -10.63
N GLY A 126 20.77 -1.22 -11.18
CA GLY A 126 20.01 -0.85 -12.39
C GLY A 126 18.54 -0.50 -12.14
N ILE A 127 18.19 -0.17 -10.89
CA ILE A 127 16.84 0.11 -10.41
C ILE A 127 16.67 1.63 -10.27
N TYR A 128 15.59 2.17 -10.83
CA TYR A 128 15.17 3.55 -10.59
C TYR A 128 14.43 3.67 -9.25
N ALA A 129 14.66 4.77 -8.53
CA ALA A 129 13.92 5.13 -7.33
C ALA A 129 12.76 6.09 -7.65
N ILE A 130 11.56 5.81 -7.17
CA ILE A 130 10.47 6.81 -7.06
C ILE A 130 10.42 7.26 -5.61
N LEU A 131 10.53 8.56 -5.36
CA LEU A 131 10.51 9.11 -3.99
C LEU A 131 9.06 9.40 -3.60
N ASP A 132 8.57 8.80 -2.52
CA ASP A 132 7.16 8.86 -2.14
C ASP A 132 6.96 9.41 -0.72
N LEU A 133 6.27 10.55 -0.63
CA LEU A 133 5.83 11.10 0.65
C LEU A 133 4.56 10.39 1.11
N HIS A 134 4.78 9.30 1.84
CA HIS A 134 3.74 8.37 2.24
C HIS A 134 2.90 8.85 3.43
N ALA A 135 3.50 9.63 4.33
CA ALA A 135 2.82 10.29 5.45
C ALA A 135 3.18 11.78 5.52
N ALA A 136 2.17 12.63 5.65
CA ALA A 136 2.27 14.09 5.73
C ALA A 136 1.87 14.64 7.12
N PRO A 137 2.30 15.87 7.48
CA PRO A 137 1.86 16.51 8.73
C PRO A 137 0.34 16.60 8.84
N GLY A 138 -0.20 16.12 9.96
CA GLY A 138 -1.65 16.08 10.20
C GLY A 138 -2.43 14.97 9.48
N GLY A 139 -1.77 14.12 8.69
CA GLY A 139 -2.40 13.03 7.95
C GLY A 139 -3.24 13.51 6.76
N GLN A 140 -2.84 13.11 5.54
CA GLN A 140 -3.56 13.47 4.30
C GLN A 140 -4.81 12.62 4.05
N ASN A 141 -5.01 11.58 4.86
CA ASN A 141 -6.20 10.74 4.83
C ASN A 141 -6.54 10.22 6.23
N GLN A 142 -7.55 9.36 6.33
CA GLN A 142 -8.16 8.96 7.59
C GLN A 142 -7.58 7.66 8.19
N ASP A 143 -6.52 7.07 7.63
CA ASP A 143 -6.04 5.74 8.03
C ASP A 143 -4.56 5.66 8.45
N TRP A 144 -4.19 4.50 9.00
CA TRP A 144 -2.91 4.26 9.69
C TRP A 144 -1.68 4.39 8.77
N HIS A 145 -1.82 4.12 7.48
CA HIS A 145 -0.73 4.13 6.49
C HIS A 145 -0.22 5.55 6.20
N CYS A 146 -0.96 6.62 6.55
CA CYS A 146 -0.40 7.98 6.59
C CYS A 146 0.06 8.43 8.00
N ASP A 147 0.32 7.48 8.91
CA ASP A 147 0.70 7.74 10.31
C ASP A 147 -0.32 8.60 11.08
N ASN A 148 -1.62 8.47 10.74
CA ASN A 148 -2.71 9.22 11.38
C ASN A 148 -3.38 8.41 12.51
N PRO A 149 -3.24 8.83 13.79
CA PRO A 149 -3.88 8.16 14.92
C PRO A 149 -5.34 8.55 15.15
N THR A 150 -5.85 9.59 14.49
CA THR A 150 -7.14 10.22 14.85
C THR A 150 -8.33 9.78 14.01
N GLY A 151 -8.09 9.23 12.81
CA GLY A 151 -9.16 9.03 11.82
C GLY A 151 -9.62 10.30 11.10
N TYR A 152 -8.94 11.43 11.30
CA TYR A 152 -9.29 12.73 10.73
C TYR A 152 -8.12 13.34 9.95
N ALA A 153 -8.35 13.73 8.70
CA ALA A 153 -7.31 14.17 7.78
C ALA A 153 -7.01 15.68 7.92
N ALA A 154 -6.34 16.06 9.01
CA ALA A 154 -6.11 17.46 9.39
C ALA A 154 -5.17 18.22 8.42
N PHE A 155 -4.44 17.52 7.54
CA PHE A 155 -3.64 18.11 6.46
C PHE A 155 -4.43 19.09 5.59
N TRP A 156 -5.73 18.82 5.37
CA TRP A 156 -6.57 19.63 4.48
C TRP A 156 -7.08 20.93 5.12
N ASP A 157 -7.15 21.02 6.45
CA ASP A 157 -7.64 22.22 7.14
C ASP A 157 -6.53 23.24 7.38
N HIS A 158 -5.31 22.75 7.60
CA HIS A 158 -4.19 23.57 8.02
C HIS A 158 -3.22 23.81 6.86
N LYS A 159 -3.33 24.97 6.21
CA LYS A 159 -2.38 25.44 5.19
C LYS A 159 -0.92 25.31 5.64
N HIS A 160 -0.63 25.49 6.93
CA HIS A 160 0.72 25.30 7.49
C HIS A 160 1.28 23.89 7.24
N PHE A 161 0.47 22.83 7.34
CA PHE A 161 0.91 21.46 7.04
C PHE A 161 1.25 21.28 5.55
N GLN A 162 0.46 21.88 4.66
CA GLN A 162 0.74 21.93 3.23
C GLN A 162 2.01 22.73 2.92
N ASP A 163 2.24 23.84 3.63
CA ASP A 163 3.45 24.67 3.48
C ASP A 163 4.72 23.92 3.87
N ARG A 164 4.67 23.13 4.96
CA ARG A 164 5.76 22.23 5.39
C ARG A 164 6.08 21.19 4.32
N VAL A 165 5.07 20.53 3.77
CA VAL A 165 5.23 19.54 2.67
C VAL A 165 5.82 20.19 1.42
N ILE A 166 5.37 21.38 1.02
CA ILE A 166 5.93 22.12 -0.12
C ILE A 166 7.41 22.47 0.14
N ASN A 167 7.78 22.89 1.36
CA ASN A 167 9.16 23.15 1.72
C ASN A 167 10.04 21.88 1.64
N LEU A 168 9.58 20.77 2.25
CA LEU A 168 10.28 19.49 2.19
C LEU A 168 10.51 19.06 0.73
N TRP A 169 9.50 19.19 -0.14
CA TRP A 169 9.64 18.87 -1.55
C TRP A 169 10.57 19.80 -2.32
N LYS A 170 10.65 21.09 -1.99
CA LYS A 170 11.68 21.98 -2.55
C LYS A 170 13.10 21.54 -2.13
N VAL A 171 13.29 21.03 -0.92
CA VAL A 171 14.58 20.51 -0.44
C VAL A 171 14.93 19.17 -1.11
N LEU A 172 13.98 18.22 -1.19
CA LEU A 172 14.16 16.95 -1.90
C LEU A 172 14.49 17.18 -3.38
N ALA A 173 13.72 18.01 -4.07
CA ALA A 173 13.97 18.38 -5.46
C ALA A 173 15.35 19.02 -5.64
N ALA A 174 15.77 19.93 -4.74
CA ALA A 174 17.08 20.55 -4.81
C ALA A 174 18.24 19.55 -4.62
N ARG A 175 18.07 18.53 -3.77
CA ARG A 175 19.08 17.47 -3.54
C ARG A 175 19.18 16.51 -4.74
N TYR A 176 18.04 16.08 -5.28
CA TYR A 176 17.99 15.00 -6.26
C TYR A 176 17.97 15.46 -7.72
N LYS A 177 17.82 16.76 -7.99
CA LYS A 177 17.92 17.34 -9.33
C LYS A 177 19.18 16.87 -10.07
N GLY A 178 19.00 16.36 -11.28
CA GLY A 178 20.08 15.86 -12.11
C GLY A 178 20.47 14.39 -11.88
N ASN A 179 19.94 13.70 -10.86
CA ASN A 179 20.24 12.28 -10.63
C ASN A 179 19.37 11.37 -11.51
N PRO A 180 19.90 10.74 -12.58
CA PRO A 180 19.09 9.94 -13.50
C PRO A 180 18.51 8.66 -12.89
N TRP A 181 19.00 8.22 -11.72
CA TRP A 181 18.44 7.05 -11.01
C TRP A 181 17.21 7.38 -10.18
N VAL A 182 16.84 8.65 -10.04
CA VAL A 182 15.52 9.03 -9.52
C VAL A 182 14.58 9.12 -10.73
N ALA A 183 13.59 8.22 -10.82
CA ALA A 183 12.57 8.30 -11.86
C ALA A 183 11.67 9.52 -11.68
N GLY A 184 11.40 9.90 -10.43
CA GLY A 184 10.65 11.10 -10.10
C GLY A 184 10.14 11.14 -8.67
N TYR A 185 9.21 12.06 -8.44
CA TYR A 185 8.68 12.41 -7.14
C TYR A 185 7.17 12.13 -7.09
N ASN A 186 6.70 11.47 -6.04
CA ASN A 186 5.31 11.17 -5.75
C ASN A 186 4.89 12.06 -4.56
N PRO A 187 4.33 13.26 -4.80
CA PRO A 187 4.37 14.35 -3.81
C PRO A 187 3.50 14.13 -2.57
N LEU A 188 2.50 13.25 -2.66
CA LEU A 188 1.57 12.95 -1.59
C LEU A 188 0.85 11.62 -1.88
N ASN A 189 1.12 10.61 -1.07
CA ASN A 189 0.39 9.33 -1.12
C ASN A 189 -1.05 9.48 -0.65
N GLU A 190 -1.97 8.86 -1.35
CA GLU A 190 -3.36 8.61 -1.05
C GLU A 190 -4.10 9.78 -0.39
N PRO A 191 -4.23 10.92 -1.07
CA PRO A 191 -5.02 12.03 -0.55
C PRO A 191 -6.50 11.65 -0.48
N ALA A 192 -7.16 12.01 0.62
CA ALA A 192 -8.59 11.78 0.85
C ALA A 192 -9.28 13.03 1.39
N ASP A 193 -9.54 13.99 0.48
CA ASP A 193 -10.31 15.21 0.74
C ASP A 193 -11.77 15.03 0.29
N GLU A 194 -12.72 15.04 1.24
CA GLU A 194 -14.15 14.89 0.96
C GLU A 194 -14.68 15.82 -0.15
N GLN A 195 -14.10 17.02 -0.27
CA GLN A 195 -14.57 18.05 -1.21
C GLN A 195 -13.75 18.18 -2.49
N TRP A 196 -12.64 17.43 -2.65
CA TRP A 196 -11.66 17.53 -3.76
C TRP A 196 -10.91 18.85 -3.92
N THR A 197 -11.58 19.97 -3.65
CA THR A 197 -11.09 21.33 -3.92
C THR A 197 -9.76 21.63 -3.22
N ARG A 198 -9.49 21.00 -2.06
CA ARG A 198 -8.26 21.24 -1.29
C ARG A 198 -7.10 20.41 -1.82
N LEU A 199 -7.36 19.21 -2.37
CA LEU A 199 -6.37 18.46 -3.15
C LEU A 199 -5.95 19.21 -4.41
N LEU A 200 -6.90 19.69 -5.22
CA LEU A 200 -6.60 20.42 -6.45
C LEU A 200 -5.84 21.72 -6.15
N SER A 201 -6.33 22.51 -5.19
CA SER A 201 -5.65 23.74 -4.70
C SER A 201 -4.26 23.46 -4.12
N PHE A 202 -4.03 22.29 -3.52
CA PHE A 202 -2.70 21.87 -3.09
C PHE A 202 -1.79 21.55 -4.29
N TYR A 203 -2.27 20.81 -5.30
CA TYR A 203 -1.54 20.51 -6.54
C TYR A 203 -1.17 21.76 -7.33
N ASP A 204 -2.08 22.73 -7.46
CA ASP A 204 -1.82 24.06 -8.05
C ASP A 204 -0.69 24.84 -7.36
N ARG A 205 -0.31 24.45 -6.14
CA ARG A 205 0.74 25.10 -5.34
C ARG A 205 2.03 24.29 -5.28
N ILE A 206 1.94 22.98 -5.05
CA ILE A 206 3.13 22.13 -4.93
C ILE A 206 3.77 21.83 -6.28
N VAL A 207 2.99 21.62 -7.35
CA VAL A 207 3.56 21.32 -8.67
C VAL A 207 4.43 22.48 -9.18
N PRO A 208 3.98 23.76 -9.18
CA PRO A 208 4.85 24.88 -9.54
C PRO A 208 6.05 25.06 -8.59
N ALA A 209 5.87 24.83 -7.28
CA ALA A 209 6.94 24.98 -6.30
C ALA A 209 8.07 23.95 -6.47
N ILE A 210 7.73 22.70 -6.84
CA ILE A 210 8.74 21.70 -7.23
C ILE A 210 9.37 22.10 -8.57
N ARG A 211 8.56 22.49 -9.56
CA ARG A 211 9.04 22.84 -10.92
C ARG A 211 9.94 24.08 -10.97
N GLU A 212 9.81 25.01 -10.03
CA GLU A 212 10.73 26.13 -9.81
C GLU A 212 12.16 25.64 -9.49
N VAL A 213 12.28 24.54 -8.75
CA VAL A 213 13.55 23.93 -8.35
C VAL A 213 14.01 22.90 -9.39
N ASP A 214 13.13 22.01 -9.81
CA ASP A 214 13.39 20.88 -10.69
C ASP A 214 12.30 20.72 -11.78
N SER A 215 12.65 21.13 -12.98
CA SER A 215 11.84 21.04 -14.19
C SER A 215 11.80 19.65 -14.83
N ASP A 216 12.73 18.76 -14.47
CA ASP A 216 13.11 17.61 -15.30
C ASP A 216 12.55 16.27 -14.81
N HIS A 217 12.51 16.04 -13.50
CA HIS A 217 11.99 14.79 -12.94
C HIS A 217 10.47 14.66 -13.07
N ILE A 218 9.98 13.45 -13.28
CA ILE A 218 8.54 13.16 -13.37
C ILE A 218 7.84 13.44 -12.04
N LEU A 219 6.60 13.96 -12.09
CA LEU A 219 5.72 13.95 -10.92
C LEU A 219 4.69 12.82 -11.03
N PHE A 220 4.68 11.92 -10.07
CA PHE A 220 3.69 10.85 -9.91
C PHE A 220 2.54 11.39 -9.05
N LEU A 221 1.49 11.88 -9.71
CA LEU A 221 0.37 12.56 -9.06
C LEU A 221 -0.78 11.59 -8.81
N GLU A 222 -1.23 11.52 -7.57
CA GLU A 222 -2.31 10.63 -7.13
C GLU A 222 -3.67 11.33 -7.13
N GLY A 223 -4.72 10.54 -7.33
CA GLY A 223 -6.11 10.96 -7.32
C GLY A 223 -6.66 11.11 -5.92
N ASN A 224 -7.90 11.59 -5.81
CA ASN A 224 -8.58 11.71 -4.54
C ASN A 224 -9.14 10.37 -4.06
N THR A 225 -9.60 10.34 -2.80
CA THR A 225 -10.16 9.18 -2.14
C THR A 225 -9.20 8.00 -2.23
N PHE A 226 -7.99 8.23 -1.73
CA PHE A 226 -6.90 7.25 -1.74
C PHE A 226 -6.57 6.80 -3.17
N SER A 227 -6.55 7.78 -4.08
CA SER A 227 -6.23 7.64 -5.50
C SER A 227 -7.08 6.65 -6.31
N MET A 228 -8.25 6.28 -5.76
CA MET A 228 -9.30 5.56 -6.49
C MET A 228 -10.07 6.43 -7.49
N ASP A 229 -9.97 7.76 -7.36
CA ASP A 229 -10.91 8.66 -8.01
C ASP A 229 -10.21 9.90 -8.58
N PHE A 230 -10.39 10.10 -9.89
CA PHE A 230 -9.90 11.25 -10.64
C PHE A 230 -11.04 12.10 -11.21
N THR A 231 -12.31 11.79 -10.91
CA THR A 231 -13.48 12.46 -11.50
C THR A 231 -13.58 13.97 -11.19
N GLY A 232 -12.92 14.46 -10.15
CA GLY A 232 -12.80 15.90 -9.86
C GLY A 232 -11.66 16.62 -10.59
N PHE A 233 -10.74 15.92 -11.26
CA PHE A 233 -9.63 16.55 -11.99
C PHE A 233 -10.13 17.13 -13.31
N THR A 234 -9.76 18.38 -13.58
CA THR A 234 -10.23 19.14 -14.76
C THR A 234 -9.12 19.45 -15.78
N SER A 235 -7.86 19.16 -15.44
CA SER A 235 -6.69 19.44 -16.27
C SER A 235 -5.51 18.56 -15.87
N THR A 236 -4.47 18.53 -16.71
CA THR A 236 -3.23 17.79 -16.46
C THR A 236 -2.02 18.70 -16.26
N PHE A 237 -1.03 18.20 -15.52
CA PHE A 237 0.25 18.86 -15.30
C PHE A 237 1.33 18.34 -16.26
N PRO A 238 2.28 19.19 -16.70
CA PRO A 238 3.33 18.78 -17.63
C PRO A 238 4.41 17.92 -16.96
N ASN A 239 4.90 16.92 -17.70
CA ASN A 239 5.87 15.92 -17.22
C ASN A 239 5.39 15.21 -15.94
N SER A 240 4.10 14.82 -15.94
CA SER A 240 3.45 14.10 -14.84
C SER A 240 2.88 12.77 -15.31
N VAL A 241 3.03 11.77 -14.46
CA VAL A 241 2.39 10.45 -14.56
C VAL A 241 1.28 10.44 -13.53
N TYR A 242 0.12 9.88 -13.88
CA TYR A 242 -0.99 9.77 -12.96
C TYR A 242 -0.99 8.37 -12.34
N ALA A 243 -0.83 8.35 -11.03
CA ALA A 243 -0.67 7.15 -10.23
C ALA A 243 -2.07 6.60 -9.90
N ILE A 244 -2.59 5.65 -10.68
CA ILE A 244 -3.83 4.96 -10.29
C ILE A 244 -3.53 3.95 -9.23
N HIS A 245 -4.49 3.80 -8.35
CA HIS A 245 -4.47 2.79 -7.33
C HIS A 245 -5.32 1.56 -7.81
N ASP A 246 -4.82 0.29 -8.00
CA ASP A 246 -5.69 -0.89 -8.35
C ASP A 246 -5.49 -2.33 -7.69
N TYR A 247 -5.67 -2.54 -6.38
CA TYR A 247 -6.04 -3.86 -5.78
C TYR A 247 -7.32 -4.47 -6.41
N CYS A 248 -7.48 -5.80 -6.24
CA CYS A 248 -8.78 -6.49 -6.40
C CYS A 248 -9.34 -7.01 -5.06
N GLY A 249 -10.65 -6.90 -4.85
CA GLY A 249 -11.32 -7.39 -3.64
C GLY A 249 -11.21 -8.91 -3.39
N PHE A 250 -11.04 -9.72 -4.45
CA PHE A 250 -10.80 -11.17 -4.30
C PHE A 250 -9.40 -11.49 -3.75
N GLY A 251 -8.48 -10.52 -3.73
CA GLY A 251 -7.15 -10.64 -3.12
C GLY A 251 -7.16 -10.61 -1.58
N PHE A 252 -8.32 -10.39 -0.95
CA PHE A 252 -8.45 -10.20 0.50
C PHE A 252 -9.37 -11.24 1.14
N PRO A 253 -9.09 -11.67 2.39
CA PRO A 253 -10.05 -12.41 3.20
C PRO A 253 -11.38 -11.65 3.34
N ASN A 254 -12.50 -12.38 3.31
CA ASN A 254 -13.83 -11.91 3.74
C ASN A 254 -14.29 -10.55 3.16
N ARG A 255 -13.95 -10.23 1.90
CA ARG A 255 -14.42 -8.98 1.23
C ARG A 255 -15.51 -9.20 0.17
N ILE A 256 -15.24 -9.95 -0.89
CA ILE A 256 -16.20 -10.22 -1.99
C ILE A 256 -16.24 -11.70 -2.43
N GLY A 257 -15.72 -12.60 -1.59
CA GLY A 257 -15.60 -14.03 -1.87
C GLY A 257 -14.26 -14.42 -2.50
N ARG A 258 -14.20 -15.66 -3.00
CA ARG A 258 -13.03 -16.33 -3.59
C ARG A 258 -12.98 -16.16 -5.11
N TYR A 259 -11.80 -16.03 -5.70
CA TYR A 259 -11.64 -15.96 -7.16
C TYR A 259 -11.56 -17.36 -7.78
N GLN A 260 -12.56 -17.74 -8.56
CA GLN A 260 -12.71 -19.07 -9.15
C GLN A 260 -12.59 -19.05 -10.69
N GLY A 261 -12.11 -17.95 -11.27
CA GLY A 261 -11.96 -17.80 -12.72
C GLY A 261 -13.28 -17.66 -13.48
N GLN A 262 -14.37 -17.25 -12.81
CA GLN A 262 -15.66 -17.05 -13.46
C GLN A 262 -15.67 -15.77 -14.30
N LYS A 263 -16.45 -15.75 -15.39
CA LYS A 263 -16.46 -14.65 -16.36
C LYS A 263 -16.85 -13.31 -15.71
N GLU A 264 -17.81 -13.35 -14.79
CA GLU A 264 -18.32 -12.20 -14.05
C GLU A 264 -17.26 -11.62 -13.08
N GLN A 265 -16.32 -12.45 -12.62
CA GLN A 265 -15.19 -12.03 -11.78
C GLN A 265 -14.11 -11.35 -12.62
N ASP A 266 -13.82 -11.87 -13.81
CA ASP A 266 -12.93 -11.24 -14.79
C ASP A 266 -13.52 -9.87 -15.25
N GLU A 267 -14.81 -9.82 -15.58
CA GLU A 267 -15.51 -8.57 -15.92
C GLU A 267 -15.48 -7.54 -14.76
N TYR A 268 -15.60 -8.00 -13.51
CA TYR A 268 -15.44 -7.13 -12.34
C TYR A 268 -14.02 -6.54 -12.25
N ILE A 269 -12.98 -7.37 -12.43
CA ILE A 269 -11.57 -6.92 -12.43
C ILE A 269 -11.36 -5.86 -13.52
N ARG A 270 -11.82 -6.13 -14.75
CA ARG A 270 -11.71 -5.21 -15.89
C ARG A 270 -12.39 -3.88 -15.61
N ARG A 271 -13.64 -3.91 -15.17
CA ARG A 271 -14.47 -2.70 -14.93
C ARG A 271 -13.87 -1.79 -13.86
N MET A 272 -13.33 -2.35 -12.78
CA MET A 272 -12.61 -1.58 -11.76
C MET A 272 -11.37 -0.86 -12.33
N TYR A 273 -10.58 -1.55 -13.14
CA TYR A 273 -9.39 -0.96 -13.77
C TYR A 273 -9.75 0.15 -14.77
N ASP A 274 -10.77 -0.07 -15.61
CA ASP A 274 -11.21 0.94 -16.60
C ASP A 274 -11.76 2.21 -15.95
N ARG A 275 -12.55 2.10 -14.86
CA ARG A 275 -13.07 3.28 -14.15
C ARG A 275 -11.93 4.19 -13.64
N LYS A 276 -10.85 3.59 -13.13
CA LYS A 276 -9.72 4.35 -12.57
C LYS A 276 -8.82 4.95 -13.64
N THR A 277 -8.61 4.23 -14.73
CA THR A 277 -7.79 4.70 -15.87
C THR A 277 -8.49 5.69 -16.79
N ALA A 278 -9.81 5.89 -16.63
CA ALA A 278 -10.63 6.73 -17.51
C ALA A 278 -10.02 8.12 -17.76
N PHE A 279 -9.63 8.83 -16.70
CA PHE A 279 -9.01 10.16 -16.79
C PHE A 279 -7.72 10.15 -17.63
N MET A 280 -6.83 9.19 -17.40
CA MET A 280 -5.55 9.12 -18.10
C MET A 280 -5.72 8.74 -19.58
N LYS A 281 -6.68 7.86 -19.86
CA LYS A 281 -7.07 7.46 -21.23
C LYS A 281 -7.70 8.63 -21.98
N GLU A 282 -8.56 9.42 -21.34
CA GLU A 282 -9.15 10.64 -21.91
C GLU A 282 -8.09 11.71 -22.21
N HIS A 283 -7.20 11.98 -21.25
CA HIS A 283 -6.18 13.01 -21.37
C HIS A 283 -4.87 12.57 -22.06
N ASN A 284 -4.77 11.32 -22.49
CA ASN A 284 -3.59 10.74 -23.17
C ASN A 284 -2.27 10.90 -22.37
N VAL A 285 -2.34 10.75 -21.05
CA VAL A 285 -1.19 10.82 -20.12
C VAL A 285 -0.79 9.44 -19.61
N PRO A 286 0.46 9.23 -19.15
CA PRO A 286 0.90 7.91 -18.71
C PRO A 286 0.23 7.51 -17.39
N ILE A 287 -0.02 6.22 -17.26
CA ILE A 287 -0.54 5.57 -16.07
C ILE A 287 0.60 4.84 -15.37
N TRP A 288 0.72 5.03 -14.07
CA TRP A 288 1.45 4.11 -13.19
C TRP A 288 0.44 3.47 -12.26
N ASN A 289 0.32 2.13 -12.30
CA ASN A 289 -0.42 1.40 -11.29
C ASN A 289 0.47 1.14 -10.08
N ALA A 290 0.35 2.07 -9.16
CA ALA A 290 0.54 1.84 -7.76
C ALA A 290 -0.86 2.06 -7.15
N PHE A 291 -1.66 1.04 -6.72
CA PHE A 291 -2.27 1.03 -5.35
C PHE A 291 -3.80 1.11 -4.85
N LEU A 292 -4.82 0.31 -5.29
CA LEU A 292 -6.19 -0.03 -4.72
C LEU A 292 -7.52 0.16 -5.53
N THR A 293 -8.30 -0.94 -5.64
CA THR A 293 -9.78 -1.16 -5.85
C THR A 293 -10.74 0.05 -5.94
N ASP A 294 -11.97 -0.22 -6.41
CA ASP A 294 -13.16 0.50 -5.91
C ASP A 294 -14.19 -0.44 -5.26
N ASN A 295 -13.82 -0.95 -4.08
CA ASN A 295 -14.71 -1.73 -3.22
C ASN A 295 -14.83 -1.11 -1.81
N PRO A 296 -15.99 -1.18 -1.13
CA PRO A 296 -16.38 -0.21 -0.12
C PRO A 296 -15.82 -0.46 1.30
N VAL A 297 -14.53 -0.81 1.43
CA VAL A 297 -14.00 -1.43 2.67
C VAL A 297 -12.58 -1.00 3.12
N SER A 298 -11.70 -0.45 2.26
CA SER A 298 -10.40 0.12 2.68
C SER A 298 -9.78 1.10 1.67
N PRO A 299 -8.77 1.90 2.08
CA PRO A 299 -7.81 2.62 1.24
C PRO A 299 -6.59 1.76 0.91
N GLY A 300 -5.50 2.29 0.33
CA GLY A 300 -4.88 1.67 -0.83
C GLY A 300 -3.65 0.76 -0.73
N GLU A 301 -3.12 0.31 -1.90
CA GLU A 301 -2.01 -0.61 -2.29
C GLU A 301 -2.38 -1.68 -3.40
N PHE A 302 -1.49 -2.55 -3.94
CA PHE A 302 -1.84 -3.60 -4.95
C PHE A 302 -1.09 -4.92 -4.73
N GLY A 303 -1.77 -6.06 -4.93
CA GLY A 303 -1.31 -7.41 -4.58
C GLY A 303 -2.31 -8.18 -3.69
N PRO A 304 -2.31 -9.51 -3.63
CA PRO A 304 -3.16 -10.24 -2.70
C PRO A 304 -2.49 -10.45 -1.34
N ILE A 305 -3.30 -10.62 -0.29
CA ILE A 305 -2.86 -11.16 0.99
C ILE A 305 -2.83 -12.69 0.90
N TYR A 306 -1.89 -13.34 1.57
CA TYR A 306 -1.77 -14.80 1.60
C TYR A 306 -2.14 -15.39 2.95
N GLU A 307 -2.84 -16.51 2.92
CA GLU A 307 -3.22 -17.26 4.12
C GLU A 307 -2.09 -18.20 4.57
N LYS A 308 -2.08 -18.47 5.88
CA LYS A 308 -1.12 -19.32 6.57
C LYS A 308 -1.78 -20.64 6.95
N LYS A 309 -1.03 -21.74 6.82
CA LYS A 309 -1.44 -23.09 7.23
C LYS A 309 -1.97 -23.18 8.67
N ASP A 310 -1.37 -22.41 9.57
CA ASP A 310 -1.78 -22.32 10.98
C ASP A 310 -3.20 -21.79 11.19
N TYR A 311 -3.75 -21.09 10.18
CA TYR A 311 -5.00 -20.34 10.26
C TYR A 311 -6.10 -20.91 9.38
N ASN A 312 -5.76 -21.43 8.19
CA ASN A 312 -6.68 -22.14 7.30
C ASN A 312 -6.02 -23.43 6.80
N PRO A 313 -6.64 -24.62 6.98
CA PRO A 313 -6.17 -25.86 6.35
C PRO A 313 -6.15 -25.77 4.81
N ASP A 314 -7.07 -25.01 4.21
CA ASP A 314 -7.25 -24.89 2.76
C ASP A 314 -6.45 -23.71 2.15
N PHE A 315 -5.46 -23.19 2.88
CA PHE A 315 -4.67 -22.01 2.50
C PHE A 315 -3.98 -22.13 1.13
N GLU A 316 -3.59 -23.33 0.70
CA GLU A 316 -2.96 -23.55 -0.62
C GLU A 316 -3.94 -23.27 -1.76
N GLU A 317 -5.20 -23.69 -1.62
CA GLU A 317 -6.26 -23.44 -2.60
C GLU A 317 -6.57 -21.93 -2.69
N HIS A 318 -6.80 -21.30 -1.54
CA HIS A 318 -7.06 -19.86 -1.44
C HIS A 318 -5.90 -19.01 -2.01
N ASN A 319 -4.66 -19.40 -1.73
CA ASN A 319 -3.48 -18.70 -2.24
C ASN A 319 -3.33 -18.91 -3.76
N ASN A 320 -3.61 -20.11 -4.29
CA ASN A 320 -3.62 -20.39 -5.73
C ASN A 320 -4.68 -19.56 -6.48
N GLU A 321 -5.89 -19.44 -5.93
CA GLU A 321 -6.92 -18.54 -6.46
C GLU A 321 -6.46 -17.09 -6.51
N ARG A 322 -5.77 -16.61 -5.47
CA ARG A 322 -5.20 -15.26 -5.42
C ARG A 322 -4.03 -15.05 -6.39
N TYR A 323 -3.20 -16.06 -6.63
CA TYR A 323 -2.19 -16.02 -7.69
C TYR A 323 -2.82 -15.97 -9.09
N ASN A 324 -3.89 -16.74 -9.34
CA ASN A 324 -4.61 -16.73 -10.62
C ASN A 324 -5.30 -15.38 -10.88
N MET A 325 -5.88 -14.76 -9.84
CA MET A 325 -6.43 -13.41 -9.89
C MET A 325 -5.33 -12.37 -10.22
N LEU A 326 -4.19 -12.46 -9.55
CA LEU A 326 -3.05 -11.57 -9.82
C LEU A 326 -2.53 -11.75 -11.27
N ASP A 327 -2.46 -12.97 -11.79
CA ASP A 327 -2.08 -13.23 -13.20
C ASP A 327 -2.98 -12.48 -14.20
N LYS A 328 -4.29 -12.36 -13.91
CA LYS A 328 -5.22 -11.56 -14.72
C LYS A 328 -4.95 -10.06 -14.64
N GLN A 329 -4.74 -9.52 -13.44
CA GLN A 329 -4.39 -8.10 -13.26
C GLN A 329 -3.09 -7.77 -14.01
N MET A 330 -2.05 -8.59 -13.84
CA MET A 330 -0.76 -8.41 -14.50
C MET A 330 -0.86 -8.54 -16.02
N ALA A 331 -1.73 -9.41 -16.55
CA ALA A 331 -2.00 -9.49 -17.98
C ALA A 331 -2.66 -8.23 -18.55
N ILE A 332 -3.61 -7.61 -17.82
CA ILE A 332 -4.20 -6.31 -18.19
C ILE A 332 -3.13 -5.21 -18.20
N TYR A 333 -2.36 -5.08 -17.12
CA TYR A 333 -1.34 -4.04 -17.01
C TYR A 333 -0.27 -4.18 -18.08
N THR A 334 0.13 -5.41 -18.41
CA THR A 334 1.14 -5.67 -19.43
C THR A 334 0.62 -5.40 -20.84
N SER A 335 -0.62 -5.77 -21.16
CA SER A 335 -1.22 -5.53 -22.49
C SER A 335 -1.47 -4.04 -22.78
N GLU A 336 -1.71 -3.24 -21.74
CA GLU A 336 -1.86 -1.78 -21.86
C GLU A 336 -0.55 -1.01 -21.57
N SER A 337 0.60 -1.70 -21.49
CA SER A 337 1.93 -1.11 -21.25
C SER A 337 2.02 -0.23 -19.99
N ILE A 338 1.29 -0.62 -18.94
CA ILE A 338 1.20 0.09 -17.67
C ILE A 338 2.46 -0.19 -16.84
N ALA A 339 3.07 0.88 -16.35
CA ALA A 339 4.12 0.81 -15.33
C ALA A 339 3.50 0.43 -13.98
N TRP A 340 4.20 -0.33 -13.13
CA TRP A 340 3.64 -0.81 -11.86
C TRP A 340 4.67 -0.99 -10.75
N SER A 341 4.22 -0.98 -9.50
CA SER A 341 5.01 -1.40 -8.35
C SER A 341 4.08 -2.17 -7.42
N ILE A 342 4.41 -3.39 -7.00
CA ILE A 342 3.55 -4.23 -6.14
C ILE A 342 3.84 -4.01 -4.66
N TRP A 343 2.82 -4.12 -3.80
CA TRP A 343 2.96 -4.02 -2.35
C TRP A 343 3.01 -5.40 -1.68
N CYS A 344 3.93 -5.66 -0.76
CA CYS A 344 5.09 -4.87 -0.33
C CYS A 344 6.38 -5.65 -0.58
N TYR A 345 7.53 -5.02 -0.36
CA TYR A 345 8.80 -5.74 -0.47
C TYR A 345 8.94 -6.83 0.61
N LYS A 346 8.84 -6.47 1.91
CA LYS A 346 9.04 -7.38 3.05
C LYS A 346 8.05 -7.13 4.18
N ASP A 347 7.57 -8.20 4.82
CA ASP A 347 6.65 -8.15 5.97
C ASP A 347 6.75 -9.34 6.93
N ILE A 348 5.82 -9.44 7.88
CA ILE A 348 5.61 -10.57 8.80
C ILE A 348 4.75 -11.72 8.19
N ASN A 349 4.97 -12.01 6.91
CA ASN A 349 4.27 -13.01 6.09
C ASN A 349 2.79 -12.66 5.89
N VAL A 350 2.50 -11.55 5.20
CA VAL A 350 1.12 -11.14 4.87
C VAL A 350 0.92 -11.11 3.35
N MET A 351 1.69 -10.31 2.63
CA MET A 351 1.66 -10.18 1.16
C MET A 351 3.04 -10.03 0.51
N GLY A 352 4.09 -9.75 1.29
CA GLY A 352 5.40 -9.38 0.78
C GLY A 352 6.09 -10.43 -0.11
N LEU A 353 6.98 -9.95 -0.98
CA LEU A 353 7.84 -10.75 -1.87
C LEU A 353 8.78 -11.67 -1.08
N ALA A 354 9.23 -11.17 0.06
CA ALA A 354 9.86 -11.96 1.11
C ALA A 354 9.23 -11.61 2.45
N TYR A 355 9.48 -12.42 3.47
CA TYR A 355 8.98 -12.18 4.81
C TYR A 355 9.97 -12.61 5.87
N VAL A 356 9.91 -11.96 7.03
CA VAL A 356 10.72 -12.33 8.20
C VAL A 356 10.49 -13.80 8.56
N SER A 357 11.56 -14.57 8.71
CA SER A 357 11.44 -16.01 9.03
C SER A 357 10.64 -16.23 10.33
N PRO A 358 9.69 -17.19 10.38
CA PRO A 358 9.01 -17.58 11.62
C PRO A 358 9.97 -17.97 12.75
N ASP A 359 11.17 -18.44 12.40
CA ASP A 359 12.21 -18.82 13.35
C ASP A 359 13.10 -17.65 13.82
N SER A 360 12.90 -16.45 13.27
CA SER A 360 13.68 -15.26 13.62
C SER A 360 13.48 -14.80 15.07
N PRO A 361 14.45 -14.09 15.67
CA PRO A 361 14.27 -13.38 16.93
C PRO A 361 13.05 -12.46 16.93
N TYR A 362 12.82 -11.71 15.83
CA TYR A 362 11.73 -10.73 15.75
C TYR A 362 10.35 -11.36 15.86
N LEU A 363 10.07 -12.42 15.06
CA LEU A 363 8.79 -13.12 15.16
C LEU A 363 8.66 -13.96 16.42
N LYS A 364 9.73 -14.60 16.91
CA LYS A 364 9.68 -15.33 18.20
C LYS A 364 9.36 -14.42 19.39
N LEU A 365 9.80 -13.15 19.36
CA LEU A 365 9.44 -12.18 20.38
C LEU A 365 7.98 -11.74 20.28
N LEU A 366 7.51 -11.40 19.06
CA LEU A 366 6.25 -10.71 18.85
C LEU A 366 5.06 -11.60 18.47
N ASP A 367 5.25 -12.89 18.20
CA ASP A 367 4.19 -13.84 17.87
C ASP A 367 2.99 -13.80 18.85
N PRO A 368 3.17 -13.73 20.19
CA PRO A 368 2.03 -13.68 21.11
C PRO A 368 1.15 -12.44 20.92
N ILE A 369 1.75 -11.24 20.77
CA ILE A 369 1.02 -9.99 20.56
C ILE A 369 0.46 -9.89 19.13
N ILE A 370 1.15 -10.45 18.12
CA ILE A 370 0.66 -10.57 16.73
C ILE A 370 -0.57 -11.49 16.67
N ARG A 371 -0.57 -12.64 17.36
CA ARG A 371 -1.75 -13.52 17.48
C ARG A 371 -2.91 -12.79 18.15
N LYS A 372 -2.66 -12.17 19.31
CA LYS A 372 -3.67 -11.35 20.02
C LYS A 372 -4.26 -10.25 19.11
N LYS A 373 -3.41 -9.58 18.31
CA LYS A 373 -3.82 -8.54 17.35
C LYS A 373 -4.75 -9.07 16.27
N ARG A 374 -4.50 -10.28 15.76
CA ARG A 374 -5.37 -11.00 14.83
C ARG A 374 -6.67 -11.45 15.50
N ASP A 375 -6.60 -12.07 16.66
CA ASP A 375 -7.76 -12.64 17.37
C ASP A 375 -8.74 -11.56 17.85
N LEU A 376 -8.25 -10.34 18.11
CA LEU A 376 -9.06 -9.14 18.39
C LEU A 376 -9.44 -8.35 17.13
N ALA A 377 -8.85 -8.70 15.98
CA ALA A 377 -9.06 -8.06 14.69
C ALA A 377 -8.97 -6.53 14.74
N VAL A 378 -7.82 -5.99 15.17
CA VAL A 378 -7.61 -4.53 15.31
C VAL A 378 -6.95 -3.86 14.10
N ASP A 379 -6.46 -4.61 13.11
CA ASP A 379 -5.87 -4.07 11.88
C ASP A 379 -6.80 -4.29 10.68
N SER A 380 -7.14 -3.25 9.89
CA SER A 380 -8.13 -3.42 8.80
C SER A 380 -7.61 -4.16 7.56
N TRP A 381 -6.35 -4.60 7.57
CA TRP A 381 -5.69 -5.19 6.41
C TRP A 381 -5.84 -6.70 6.33
N ALA A 382 -5.40 -7.39 7.38
CA ALA A 382 -5.35 -8.85 7.47
C ALA A 382 -6.22 -9.39 8.62
N TYR A 383 -7.28 -8.67 9.01
CA TYR A 383 -8.23 -9.15 10.01
C TYR A 383 -9.08 -10.29 9.48
N ASP A 384 -9.41 -11.20 10.39
CA ASP A 384 -10.58 -12.04 10.33
C ASP A 384 -11.35 -11.78 11.63
N ASP A 385 -12.61 -11.37 11.54
CA ASP A 385 -13.46 -11.08 12.69
C ASP A 385 -14.77 -11.88 12.68
N ALA A 386 -14.86 -12.93 11.86
CA ALA A 386 -16.05 -13.76 11.74
C ALA A 386 -16.50 -14.33 13.10
N HIS A 387 -15.55 -14.76 13.95
CA HIS A 387 -15.80 -15.24 15.31
C HIS A 387 -16.27 -14.14 16.28
N LEU A 388 -16.08 -12.87 15.94
CA LEU A 388 -16.50 -11.71 16.73
C LEU A 388 -17.83 -11.10 16.23
N GLN A 389 -18.35 -11.52 15.07
CA GLN A 389 -19.60 -10.98 14.53
C GLN A 389 -20.81 -11.39 15.40
N GLU A 390 -21.05 -12.68 15.61
CA GLU A 390 -22.28 -13.15 16.27
C GLU A 390 -22.47 -12.59 17.70
N GLY A 391 -21.39 -12.60 18.50
CA GLY A 391 -21.45 -12.25 19.92
C GLY A 391 -21.11 -10.80 20.28
N LEU A 392 -20.54 -10.00 19.36
CA LEU A 392 -19.98 -8.68 19.71
C LEU A 392 -20.26 -7.60 18.64
N PHE A 393 -19.70 -7.73 17.43
CA PHE A 393 -19.77 -6.66 16.44
C PHE A 393 -21.04 -6.67 15.59
N GLY A 394 -21.63 -7.84 15.33
CA GLY A 394 -22.93 -7.96 14.64
C GLY A 394 -24.06 -7.22 15.38
N PRO A 395 -24.27 -7.46 16.69
CA PRO A 395 -25.21 -6.68 17.50
C PRO A 395 -24.94 -5.17 17.47
N LEU A 396 -23.66 -4.77 17.48
CA LEU A 396 -23.27 -3.36 17.42
C LEU A 396 -23.54 -2.73 16.04
N HIS A 397 -23.16 -3.41 14.95
CA HIS A 397 -23.46 -2.98 13.58
C HIS A 397 -24.97 -2.82 13.38
N LYS A 398 -25.75 -3.82 13.81
CA LYS A 398 -27.21 -3.77 13.79
C LYS A 398 -27.76 -2.58 14.60
N TRP A 399 -27.22 -2.31 15.79
CA TRP A 399 -27.63 -1.14 16.58
C TRP A 399 -27.37 0.18 15.83
N PHE A 400 -26.23 0.33 15.14
CA PHE A 400 -25.99 1.49 14.28
C PHE A 400 -26.97 1.55 13.09
N GLU A 401 -27.25 0.42 12.43
CA GLU A 401 -28.19 0.34 11.30
C GLU A 401 -29.63 0.67 11.69
N GLU A 402 -30.08 0.29 12.89
CA GLU A 402 -31.40 0.58 13.43
C GLU A 402 -31.56 2.05 13.88
N ASN A 403 -30.46 2.73 14.25
CA ASN A 403 -30.49 4.09 14.82
C ASN A 403 -30.01 5.20 13.87
N VAL A 404 -29.34 4.87 12.76
CA VAL A 404 -28.90 5.85 11.74
C VAL A 404 -29.86 5.83 10.55
N PRO A 405 -30.60 6.92 10.25
CA PRO A 405 -31.48 6.98 9.09
C PRO A 405 -30.74 6.67 7.79
N THR A 406 -31.32 5.86 6.90
CA THR A 406 -30.67 5.37 5.66
C THR A 406 -30.12 6.48 4.76
N LYS A 407 -30.71 7.68 4.77
CA LYS A 407 -30.19 8.85 4.04
C LYS A 407 -28.86 9.42 4.58
N TYR A 408 -28.45 9.00 5.78
CA TYR A 408 -27.22 9.40 6.48
C TYR A 408 -26.29 8.20 6.76
N SER A 409 -26.56 7.01 6.20
CA SER A 409 -25.74 5.81 6.41
C SER A 409 -24.43 5.80 5.61
N LYS A 410 -24.23 6.79 4.72
CA LYS A 410 -22.98 7.05 4.00
C LYS A 410 -22.28 8.26 4.63
N LYS A 411 -20.97 8.13 4.81
CA LYS A 411 -20.05 9.15 5.34
C LYS A 411 -18.77 9.10 4.50
N TYR A 412 -18.05 10.21 4.34
CA TYR A 412 -16.72 10.17 3.72
C TYR A 412 -15.68 9.51 4.66
N PRO A 413 -14.73 8.70 4.16
CA PRO A 413 -14.58 8.22 2.78
C PRO A 413 -15.75 7.37 2.28
N TRP A 414 -16.34 7.78 1.15
CA TRP A 414 -17.67 7.30 0.69
C TRP A 414 -17.71 5.81 0.35
N GLN A 415 -16.54 5.24 0.08
CA GLN A 415 -16.39 3.82 -0.11
C GLN A 415 -16.66 3.10 1.22
N TRP A 416 -16.18 3.55 2.38
CA TRP A 416 -16.40 2.81 3.63
C TRP A 416 -17.88 2.68 4.02
N ARG A 417 -18.37 1.45 4.12
CA ARG A 417 -19.69 1.17 4.72
C ARG A 417 -19.67 1.43 6.22
N MET A 418 -20.87 1.57 6.81
CA MET A 418 -21.09 1.81 8.24
C MET A 418 -20.26 0.90 9.15
N HIS A 419 -20.25 -0.42 8.91
CA HIS A 419 -19.45 -1.36 9.69
C HIS A 419 -17.94 -1.05 9.68
N MET A 420 -17.39 -0.50 8.58
CA MET A 420 -15.98 -0.10 8.52
C MET A 420 -15.69 1.22 9.24
N HIS A 421 -16.64 2.16 9.27
CA HIS A 421 -16.50 3.33 10.14
C HIS A 421 -16.55 2.94 11.62
N VAL A 422 -17.43 2.00 12.00
CA VAL A 422 -17.52 1.44 13.36
C VAL A 422 -16.24 0.67 13.72
N PHE A 423 -15.76 -0.21 12.83
CA PHE A 423 -14.48 -0.91 12.97
C PHE A 423 -13.34 0.08 13.24
N ARG A 424 -13.18 1.10 12.39
CA ARG A 424 -12.04 2.03 12.44
C ARG A 424 -12.03 2.84 13.73
N GLY A 425 -13.16 3.37 14.18
CA GLY A 425 -13.23 4.11 15.45
C GLY A 425 -12.94 3.22 16.68
N ILE A 426 -13.52 2.02 16.72
CA ILE A 426 -13.53 1.18 17.93
C ILE A 426 -12.31 0.27 18.02
N ARG A 427 -12.07 -0.56 17.00
CA ARG A 427 -10.96 -1.51 16.99
C ARG A 427 -9.72 -0.93 16.33
N GLY A 428 -9.89 -0.37 15.14
CA GLY A 428 -8.83 0.18 14.30
C GLY A 428 -8.14 1.43 14.86
N ILE A 429 -8.70 2.08 15.88
CA ILE A 429 -8.10 3.20 16.61
C ILE A 429 -8.09 2.83 18.09
N THR A 430 -9.24 2.89 18.78
CA THR A 430 -9.28 2.84 20.25
C THR A 430 -8.65 1.56 20.83
N MET A 431 -9.07 0.37 20.40
CA MET A 431 -8.50 -0.89 20.91
C MET A 431 -7.02 -1.04 20.53
N SER A 432 -6.65 -0.68 19.29
CA SER A 432 -5.27 -0.75 18.83
C SER A 432 -4.32 0.13 19.67
N GLU A 433 -4.79 1.30 20.12
CA GLU A 433 -4.02 2.23 20.94
C GLU A 433 -3.75 1.70 22.36
N TYR A 434 -4.72 1.02 22.99
CA TYR A 434 -4.50 0.34 24.26
C TYR A 434 -3.45 -0.79 24.16
N MET A 435 -3.29 -1.41 22.99
CA MET A 435 -2.30 -2.46 22.75
C MET A 435 -0.88 -1.92 22.45
N VAL A 436 -0.70 -0.61 22.23
CA VAL A 436 0.60 -0.02 21.87
C VAL A 436 1.64 -0.20 22.99
N GLN A 437 1.28 0.10 24.24
CA GLN A 437 2.20 -0.07 25.37
C GLN A 437 2.50 -1.55 25.60
N GLU A 438 1.47 -2.41 25.59
CA GLU A 438 1.63 -3.87 25.72
C GLU A 438 2.59 -4.44 24.66
N TRP A 439 2.54 -3.95 23.42
CA TRP A 439 3.48 -4.33 22.36
C TRP A 439 4.91 -3.83 22.65
N ALA A 440 5.07 -2.59 23.12
CA ALA A 440 6.38 -2.04 23.44
C ALA A 440 7.04 -2.76 24.63
N ASP A 441 6.27 -3.24 25.60
CA ASP A 441 6.77 -3.93 26.80
C ASP A 441 7.52 -5.23 26.46
N TYR A 442 7.30 -5.85 25.29
CA TYR A 442 8.12 -7.00 24.81
C TYR A 442 9.60 -6.64 24.59
N PHE A 443 9.91 -5.35 24.43
CA PHE A 443 11.27 -4.83 24.29
C PHE A 443 11.87 -4.40 25.64
N GLU A 444 11.15 -4.52 26.76
CA GLU A 444 11.67 -4.15 28.08
C GLU A 444 12.90 -5.02 28.44
N GLY A 445 13.91 -4.38 29.03
CA GLY A 445 15.14 -5.04 29.47
C GLY A 445 16.12 -5.48 28.35
N LYS A 446 15.73 -5.42 27.07
CA LYS A 446 16.54 -5.95 25.96
C LYS A 446 17.93 -5.36 25.86
N THR A 447 18.95 -6.19 25.63
CA THR A 447 20.34 -5.74 25.44
C THR A 447 20.57 -5.20 24.02
N PHE A 448 21.70 -4.53 23.78
CA PHE A 448 22.07 -4.07 22.43
C PHE A 448 22.24 -5.25 21.45
N GLU A 449 22.75 -6.38 21.92
CA GLU A 449 22.91 -7.61 21.15
C GLU A 449 21.56 -8.23 20.78
N GLU A 450 20.60 -8.26 21.71
CA GLU A 450 19.23 -8.68 21.40
C GLU A 450 18.56 -7.73 20.39
N LEU A 451 18.73 -6.42 20.54
CA LEU A 451 18.15 -5.42 19.64
C LEU A 451 18.78 -5.50 18.23
N ASP A 452 20.08 -5.72 18.09
CA ASP A 452 20.73 -5.95 16.78
C ASP A 452 20.22 -7.26 16.14
N ALA A 453 20.00 -8.32 16.93
CA ALA A 453 19.43 -9.58 16.44
C ALA A 453 17.96 -9.46 16.00
N LEU A 454 17.16 -8.69 16.74
CA LEU A 454 15.77 -8.35 16.37
C LEU A 454 15.75 -7.55 15.06
N ALA A 455 16.59 -6.53 14.92
CA ALA A 455 16.74 -5.77 13.68
C ALA A 455 17.26 -6.64 12.53
N ALA A 456 18.27 -7.49 12.77
CA ALA A 456 18.90 -8.33 11.76
C ALA A 456 17.96 -9.41 11.18
N SER A 457 16.83 -9.67 11.84
CA SER A 457 15.74 -10.51 11.32
C SER A 457 15.17 -10.01 9.99
N TRP A 458 15.39 -8.72 9.66
CA TRP A 458 14.91 -8.07 8.44
C TRP A 458 15.90 -8.06 7.27
N LYS A 459 17.13 -8.57 7.45
CA LYS A 459 18.08 -8.75 6.34
C LYS A 459 17.54 -9.81 5.37
N ILE A 460 17.63 -9.59 4.05
CA ILE A 460 17.06 -10.50 3.06
C ILE A 460 17.60 -11.95 3.18
N GLU A 461 18.85 -12.15 3.58
CA GLU A 461 19.41 -13.49 3.85
C GLU A 461 18.77 -14.24 5.05
N ASN A 462 18.06 -13.52 5.92
CA ASN A 462 17.33 -14.06 7.08
C ASN A 462 15.81 -14.12 6.83
N CYS A 463 15.35 -13.63 5.68
CA CYS A 463 13.96 -13.68 5.25
C CYS A 463 13.70 -14.94 4.41
N VAL A 464 12.45 -15.37 4.39
CA VAL A 464 11.95 -16.42 3.49
C VAL A 464 11.33 -15.76 2.27
N GLN A 465 11.65 -16.24 1.08
CA GLN A 465 11.09 -15.72 -0.17
C GLN A 465 9.72 -16.36 -0.47
N ARG A 466 8.77 -15.57 -0.98
CA ARG A 466 7.49 -16.07 -1.48
C ARG A 466 7.65 -16.55 -2.92
N GLU A 467 8.29 -17.70 -3.09
CA GLU A 467 8.70 -18.27 -4.38
C GLU A 467 7.63 -18.11 -5.48
N ARG A 468 6.39 -18.54 -5.22
CA ARG A 468 5.30 -18.50 -6.22
C ARG A 468 4.89 -17.08 -6.65
N LEU A 469 4.99 -16.09 -5.76
CA LEU A 469 4.78 -14.68 -6.13
C LEU A 469 5.95 -14.18 -6.97
N ASN A 470 7.17 -14.50 -6.54
CA ASN A 470 8.39 -14.03 -7.18
C ASN A 470 8.55 -14.63 -8.59
N GLU A 471 8.18 -15.89 -8.81
CA GLU A 471 8.05 -16.51 -10.13
C GLU A 471 7.10 -15.73 -11.05
N LEU A 472 5.88 -15.45 -10.56
CA LEU A 472 4.84 -14.77 -11.32
C LEU A 472 5.27 -13.34 -11.70
N LEU A 473 5.87 -12.60 -10.77
CA LEU A 473 6.34 -11.25 -11.03
C LEU A 473 7.56 -11.21 -11.94
N SER A 474 8.52 -12.14 -11.77
CA SER A 474 9.68 -12.27 -12.66
C SER A 474 9.28 -12.63 -14.09
N LEU A 475 8.19 -13.38 -14.24
CA LEU A 475 7.60 -13.70 -15.54
C LEU A 475 7.10 -12.43 -16.24
N TYR A 476 6.39 -11.54 -15.52
CA TYR A 476 5.82 -10.29 -16.08
C TYR A 476 6.80 -9.12 -16.17
N ALA A 477 7.81 -9.02 -15.28
CA ALA A 477 8.74 -7.90 -15.21
C ALA A 477 9.37 -7.50 -16.57
N PRO A 478 9.81 -8.42 -17.44
CA PRO A 478 10.35 -8.07 -18.77
C PRO A 478 9.31 -8.04 -19.92
N MET A 479 8.04 -8.42 -19.70
CA MET A 479 7.06 -8.59 -20.79
C MET A 479 6.65 -7.28 -21.46
N LYS A 480 6.38 -7.31 -22.76
CA LYS A 480 5.79 -6.18 -23.50
C LYS A 480 4.34 -6.52 -23.91
N ALA A 481 3.59 -5.51 -24.38
CA ALA A 481 2.20 -5.68 -24.77
C ALA A 481 1.97 -6.67 -25.94
N ASP A 482 3.02 -6.93 -26.72
CA ASP A 482 3.06 -7.87 -27.85
C ASP A 482 3.58 -9.28 -27.46
N ASP A 483 3.80 -9.55 -26.17
CA ASP A 483 4.29 -10.84 -25.69
C ASP A 483 3.23 -11.94 -25.83
N LYS A 484 3.55 -12.99 -26.61
CA LYS A 484 2.65 -14.13 -26.88
C LYS A 484 2.13 -14.84 -25.64
N ARG A 485 2.81 -14.71 -24.49
CA ARG A 485 2.37 -15.30 -23.21
C ARG A 485 1.11 -14.62 -22.64
N LEU A 486 0.68 -13.50 -23.22
CA LEU A 486 -0.58 -12.81 -22.94
C LEU A 486 -1.78 -13.42 -23.71
N GLU A 487 -1.56 -14.21 -24.77
CA GLU A 487 -2.62 -14.81 -25.58
C GLU A 487 -3.58 -15.65 -24.70
N GLY A 488 -4.87 -15.31 -24.74
CA GLY A 488 -5.90 -15.96 -23.91
C GLY A 488 -5.95 -15.56 -22.44
N LYS A 489 -5.01 -14.75 -21.94
CA LYS A 489 -5.02 -14.25 -20.54
C LYS A 489 -5.74 -12.91 -20.37
N VAL A 490 -5.52 -11.98 -21.30
CA VAL A 490 -5.98 -10.60 -21.20
C VAL A 490 -7.50 -10.55 -21.18
N ILE A 491 -8.06 -9.92 -20.14
CA ILE A 491 -9.49 -9.64 -20.06
C ILE A 491 -9.77 -8.43 -20.97
N PRO A 492 -10.62 -8.56 -22.01
CA PRO A 492 -10.91 -7.48 -22.93
C PRO A 492 -11.75 -6.39 -22.25
N ALA A 493 -11.60 -5.14 -22.71
CA ALA A 493 -12.53 -4.08 -22.35
C ALA A 493 -13.94 -4.40 -22.86
N GLU A 494 -14.97 -4.11 -22.08
CA GLU A 494 -16.36 -4.18 -22.55
C GLU A 494 -16.57 -3.10 -23.63
N GLN A 495 -17.09 -3.50 -24.81
CA GLN A 495 -17.64 -2.53 -25.75
C GLN A 495 -18.94 -2.00 -25.16
N THR A 496 -18.92 -0.76 -24.64
CA THR A 496 -20.07 -0.15 -23.99
C THR A 496 -21.25 -0.04 -24.96
N ALA A 497 -22.28 -0.85 -24.73
CA ALA A 497 -23.61 -0.56 -25.27
C ALA A 497 -24.14 0.73 -24.65
N GLU A 498 -24.84 1.56 -25.43
CA GLU A 498 -25.39 2.84 -24.97
C GLU A 498 -26.40 2.62 -23.82
N GLY A 499 -25.97 2.88 -22.58
CA GLY A 499 -26.80 2.60 -21.41
C GLY A 499 -26.07 2.69 -20.07
N GLY A 500 -25.47 3.84 -19.74
CA GLY A 500 -24.80 4.02 -18.45
C GLY A 500 -25.76 3.84 -17.27
N LEU A 501 -25.56 2.79 -16.46
CA LEU A 501 -26.47 2.43 -15.37
C LEU A 501 -25.76 1.96 -14.08
N LYS A 502 -26.11 2.68 -13.00
CA LYS A 502 -26.22 2.27 -11.58
C LYS A 502 -25.12 1.37 -10.98
N ALA A 503 -24.19 2.01 -10.27
CA ALA A 503 -23.51 1.37 -9.15
C ALA A 503 -24.51 0.98 -8.03
N ASN A 504 -24.46 -0.27 -7.56
CA ASN A 504 -24.90 -0.84 -6.25
C ASN A 504 -25.56 -2.24 -6.32
N GLU A 505 -25.14 -3.15 -7.21
CA GLU A 505 -25.49 -4.58 -7.11
C GLU A 505 -24.24 -5.43 -6.80
N SER A 506 -24.34 -6.27 -5.77
CA SER A 506 -23.26 -7.17 -5.37
C SER A 506 -23.28 -8.44 -6.22
N VAL A 507 -22.20 -8.66 -6.97
CA VAL A 507 -22.05 -9.76 -7.94
C VAL A 507 -22.17 -11.16 -7.29
N SER A 508 -21.95 -11.29 -5.98
CA SER A 508 -21.99 -12.58 -5.28
C SER A 508 -23.39 -13.15 -5.04
N GLY A 509 -24.42 -12.30 -4.85
CA GLY A 509 -25.75 -12.73 -4.38
C GLY A 509 -25.76 -13.45 -3.01
N VAL A 510 -24.60 -13.51 -2.35
CA VAL A 510 -24.26 -14.30 -1.17
C VAL A 510 -23.55 -13.35 -0.20
N GLY A 511 -23.94 -13.40 1.08
CA GLY A 511 -23.44 -12.52 2.12
C GLY A 511 -21.94 -12.65 2.35
N VAL A 512 -21.31 -11.56 2.79
CA VAL A 512 -19.84 -11.46 3.01
C VAL A 512 -19.28 -12.46 4.04
N PHE A 513 -20.16 -13.17 4.77
CA PHE A 513 -19.84 -14.19 5.77
C PHE A 513 -20.48 -15.56 5.47
N GLU A 514 -21.13 -15.73 4.33
CA GLU A 514 -21.75 -17.01 3.97
C GLU A 514 -20.73 -17.92 3.31
N LEU A 515 -20.45 -19.05 3.97
CA LEU A 515 -19.78 -20.20 3.36
C LEU A 515 -20.43 -20.52 2.01
N SER A 516 -19.63 -20.86 1.00
CA SER A 516 -20.16 -21.32 -0.27
C SER A 516 -21.08 -22.54 -0.08
N PRO A 517 -22.02 -22.82 -1.01
CA PRO A 517 -22.90 -23.99 -0.89
C PRO A 517 -22.15 -25.33 -0.75
N GLU A 518 -20.88 -25.41 -1.15
CA GLU A 518 -20.02 -26.58 -0.91
C GLU A 518 -19.40 -26.59 0.49
N GLU A 519 -18.88 -25.45 0.96
CA GLU A 519 -18.33 -25.31 2.32
C GLU A 519 -19.41 -25.50 3.40
N GLN A 520 -20.65 -25.03 3.16
CA GLN A 520 -21.80 -25.32 4.02
C GLN A 520 -22.01 -26.83 4.15
N ARG A 521 -22.05 -27.57 3.03
CA ARG A 521 -22.21 -29.03 2.99
C ARG A 521 -21.05 -29.76 3.68
N LYS A 522 -19.80 -29.32 3.46
CA LYS A 522 -18.61 -29.88 4.14
C LYS A 522 -18.67 -29.66 5.66
N ARG A 523 -19.19 -28.52 6.11
CA ARG A 523 -19.37 -28.22 7.54
C ARG A 523 -20.49 -29.06 8.17
N THR A 524 -21.64 -29.20 7.52
CA THR A 524 -22.72 -30.09 8.03
C THR A 524 -22.27 -31.56 8.11
N ALA A 525 -21.44 -32.01 7.17
CA ALA A 525 -20.90 -33.36 7.17
C ALA A 525 -19.90 -33.65 8.31
N LYS A 526 -19.28 -32.63 8.91
CA LYS A 526 -18.41 -32.75 10.10
C LYS A 526 -19.17 -32.72 11.42
N GLU A 527 -20.41 -32.26 11.43
CA GLU A 527 -21.23 -32.08 12.64
C GLU A 527 -22.20 -33.25 12.91
N MET A 528 -22.19 -34.30 12.07
CA MET A 528 -22.92 -35.54 12.33
C MET A 528 -22.15 -36.47 13.29
N PRO A 529 -22.70 -36.82 14.47
CA PRO A 529 -22.18 -37.91 15.29
C PRO A 529 -22.38 -39.26 14.59
N ILE A 530 -21.49 -40.21 14.87
CA ILE A 530 -21.64 -41.64 14.51
C ILE A 530 -22.63 -42.31 15.47
#